data_AF-A0A7C9CV03-F1
#
_entry.id   AF-A0A7C9CV03-F1
#
_cell.length_a   1.000
_cell.length_b   1.000
_cell.length_c   1.000
_cell.angle_alpha   90.00
_cell.angle_beta   90.00
_cell.angle_gamma   90.00
#
_symmetry.space_group_name_H-M   'P 1'
#
loop_
_entity.id
_entity.type
_entity.pdbx_description
1 polymer ?
#
loop_
_entity_poly.entity_id
_entity_poly.type
_entity_poly.pdbx_seq_one_letter_code
_entity_poly.pdbx_strand_id
1 'polypeptide(L)'
;CLNSSIGMEDAESCCYGDEYPCNRENKEEEDEDEEEETGGSSRETGERKRTTMMVCRVCDSRNACIVFLPCRHLCSCKACEAFLDSCPVCKSAKSATIEALIS
;
A
#
# COMPACT_ATOMS: atom_id res chain seq x y z
N CYS A 1 12.25 -46.00 40.65
CA CYS A 1 13.39 -45.43 39.92
C CYS A 1 12.80 -44.60 38.79
N LEU A 2 12.63 -43.30 39.03
CA LEU A 2 13.53 -42.22 38.56
C LEU A 2 13.50 -42.12 37.03
N ASN A 3 13.50 -40.96 36.39
CA ASN A 3 13.27 -39.55 36.67
C ASN A 3 13.51 -38.88 35.31
N SER A 4 12.97 -37.67 35.12
CA SER A 4 13.43 -36.68 34.13
C SER A 4 13.01 -36.99 32.67
N SER A 5 12.62 -36.03 31.83
CA SER A 5 13.01 -34.63 31.77
C SER A 5 11.96 -33.80 31.03
N ILE A 6 11.85 -32.53 31.41
CA ILE A 6 11.30 -31.44 30.60
C ILE A 6 12.08 -31.37 29.28
N GLY A 7 11.39 -31.35 28.13
CA GLY A 7 11.95 -31.09 26.81
C GLY A 7 11.17 -29.96 26.15
N MET A 8 11.89 -28.91 25.77
CA MET A 8 11.43 -27.68 25.12
C MET A 8 12.11 -27.67 23.75
N GLU A 9 11.35 -27.72 22.67
CA GLU A 9 11.84 -27.65 21.27
C GLU A 9 10.62 -27.69 20.34
N ASP A 10 10.51 -26.99 19.21
CA ASP A 10 11.24 -25.86 18.63
C ASP A 10 10.37 -25.35 17.46
N ALA A 11 10.67 -24.15 16.98
CA ALA A 11 9.98 -23.46 15.90
C ALA A 11 9.73 -24.35 14.66
N GLU A 12 8.48 -24.43 14.22
CA GLU A 12 8.15 -25.05 12.93
C GLU A 12 8.68 -24.15 11.79
N SER A 13 9.80 -24.61 11.25
CA SER A 13 10.51 -24.10 10.09
C SER A 13 9.72 -24.34 8.81
N CYS A 14 9.11 -23.30 8.25
CA CYS A 14 8.56 -23.34 6.90
C CYS A 14 9.67 -23.15 5.86
N CYS A 15 10.43 -24.21 5.61
CA CYS A 15 11.24 -24.34 4.39
C CYS A 15 10.83 -25.62 3.64
N TYR A 16 9.87 -25.46 2.73
CA TYR A 16 9.75 -26.36 1.57
C TYR A 16 10.69 -25.81 0.48
N GLY A 17 11.77 -26.55 0.19
CA GLY A 17 12.50 -26.47 -1.09
C GLY A 17 11.58 -26.94 -2.23
N ASP A 18 11.80 -26.62 -3.50
CA ASP A 18 13.06 -26.52 -4.21
C ASP A 18 13.05 -25.41 -5.30
N GLU A 19 14.18 -24.71 -5.39
CA GLU A 19 14.79 -24.08 -6.56
C GLU A 19 13.96 -23.09 -7.41
N TYR A 20 13.92 -21.82 -6.99
CA TYR A 20 13.91 -20.69 -7.92
C TYR A 20 15.15 -19.82 -7.68
N PRO A 21 16.12 -19.79 -8.60
CA PRO A 21 17.26 -18.91 -8.49
C PRO A 21 16.78 -17.46 -8.66
N CYS A 22 16.79 -16.66 -7.58
CA CYS A 22 16.63 -15.22 -7.70
C CYS A 22 17.96 -14.57 -8.14
N ASN A 23 18.48 -15.00 -9.28
CA ASN A 23 19.36 -14.19 -10.10
C ASN A 23 18.66 -13.96 -11.43
N ARG A 24 17.95 -12.84 -11.55
CA ARG A 24 17.70 -12.22 -12.84
C ARG A 24 18.49 -10.93 -12.87
N GLU A 25 19.45 -10.94 -13.78
CA GLU A 25 20.43 -9.92 -14.07
C GLU A 25 19.79 -8.53 -14.22
N ASN A 26 20.58 -7.51 -13.91
CA ASN A 26 20.35 -6.14 -14.37
C ASN A 26 19.97 -6.15 -15.85
N LYS A 27 18.80 -5.61 -16.18
CA LYS A 27 18.51 -5.10 -17.51
C LYS A 27 17.78 -3.77 -17.35
N GLU A 28 18.51 -2.72 -17.71
CA GLU A 28 18.02 -1.37 -17.99
C GLU A 28 17.05 -1.40 -19.18
N GLU A 29 16.37 -0.26 -19.40
CA GLU A 29 15.54 0.11 -20.58
C GLU A 29 14.04 -0.24 -20.44
N GLU A 30 13.07 0.61 -20.80
CA GLU A 30 13.02 1.96 -21.38
C GLU A 30 11.54 2.43 -21.27
N ASP A 31 11.34 3.75 -21.29
CA ASP A 31 10.07 4.46 -21.12
C ASP A 31 9.02 4.17 -22.21
N GLU A 32 7.76 3.92 -21.81
CA GLU A 32 6.57 4.19 -22.63
C GLU A 32 5.49 4.82 -21.74
N ASP A 33 5.45 6.15 -21.75
CA ASP A 33 4.38 6.97 -21.17
C ASP A 33 3.10 6.81 -22.03
N GLU A 34 2.11 6.07 -21.52
CA GLU A 34 0.72 6.21 -21.98
C GLU A 34 0.02 7.27 -21.12
N GLU A 35 -0.05 8.48 -21.67
CA GLU A 35 -0.73 9.63 -21.08
C GLU A 35 -2.26 9.44 -21.14
N GLU A 36 -2.89 9.04 -20.02
CA GLU A 36 -4.33 9.23 -19.84
C GLU A 36 -4.62 10.67 -19.35
N GLU A 37 -5.02 11.49 -20.31
CA GLU A 37 -5.49 12.86 -20.17
C GLU A 37 -6.72 12.98 -19.26
N THR A 38 -6.59 13.62 -18.09
CA THR A 38 -7.71 14.36 -17.48
C THR A 38 -7.22 15.69 -16.90
N GLY A 39 -7.78 16.77 -17.45
CA GLY A 39 -7.24 18.13 -17.38
C GLY A 39 -7.35 18.88 -16.04
N GLY A 40 -6.43 19.83 -15.88
CA GLY A 40 -6.46 20.86 -14.84
C GLY A 40 -5.34 21.90 -15.03
N SER A 41 -5.66 23.00 -15.72
CA SER A 41 -4.75 24.09 -16.12
C SER A 41 -4.05 24.83 -14.96
N SER A 42 -2.73 24.97 -15.01
CA SER A 42 -2.03 26.27 -14.96
C SER A 42 -0.54 26.13 -15.28
N ARG A 43 -0.05 26.98 -16.19
CA ARG A 43 1.36 27.09 -16.57
C ARG A 43 2.15 27.81 -15.49
N GLU A 44 2.93 27.09 -14.68
CA GLU A 44 3.95 27.70 -13.82
C GLU A 44 5.18 26.80 -13.71
N THR A 45 6.29 27.31 -14.25
CA THR A 45 7.65 26.77 -14.14
C THR A 45 8.07 26.61 -12.68
N GLY A 46 8.58 25.43 -12.35
CA GLY A 46 9.29 25.17 -11.10
C GLY A 46 9.40 23.67 -10.90
N GLU A 47 10.63 23.16 -10.82
CA GLU A 47 10.96 21.78 -10.46
C GLU A 47 10.45 21.47 -9.04
N ARG A 48 9.14 21.27 -8.91
CA ARG A 48 8.53 20.67 -7.74
C ARG A 48 8.64 19.17 -7.99
N LYS A 49 9.34 18.45 -7.11
CA LYS A 49 9.19 16.99 -7.00
C LYS A 49 7.69 16.70 -7.11
N ARG A 50 7.26 16.14 -8.25
CA ARG A 50 5.90 15.64 -8.40
C ARG A 50 5.85 14.41 -7.50
N THR A 51 5.61 14.60 -6.20
CA THR A 51 5.18 13.50 -5.36
C THR A 51 3.89 13.02 -5.99
N THR A 52 3.91 11.82 -6.54
CA THR A 52 2.73 11.17 -7.13
C THR A 52 1.75 10.94 -5.99
N MET A 53 0.98 11.96 -5.64
CA MET A 53 0.03 11.90 -4.54
C MET A 53 -1.08 10.95 -4.97
N MET A 54 -1.33 9.93 -4.15
CA MET A 54 -2.39 8.96 -4.40
C MET A 54 -3.74 9.69 -4.47
N VAL A 55 -4.56 9.38 -5.47
CA VAL A 55 -5.91 9.95 -5.64
C VAL A 55 -6.94 9.08 -4.90
N CYS A 56 -7.98 9.70 -4.35
CA CYS A 56 -9.07 9.00 -3.67
C CYS A 56 -9.87 8.15 -4.64
N ARG A 57 -9.90 6.84 -4.42
CA ARG A 57 -10.59 5.84 -5.28
C ARG A 57 -12.12 5.89 -5.27
N VAL A 58 -12.71 6.88 -4.60
CA VAL A 58 -14.17 6.99 -4.45
C VAL A 58 -14.72 8.20 -5.19
N CYS A 59 -13.94 9.27 -5.29
CA CYS A 59 -14.37 10.48 -5.99
C CYS A 59 -13.42 10.88 -7.12
N ASP A 60 -12.24 10.26 -7.21
CA ASP A 60 -11.20 10.50 -8.20
C ASP A 60 -10.81 11.99 -8.38
N SER A 61 -11.16 12.84 -7.39
CA SER A 61 -11.03 14.30 -7.48
C SER A 61 -10.09 14.88 -6.42
N ARG A 62 -9.94 14.20 -5.28
CA ARG A 62 -9.14 14.66 -4.13
C ARG A 62 -8.07 13.64 -3.81
N ASN A 63 -6.99 14.10 -3.19
CA ASN A 63 -5.90 13.25 -2.75
C ASN A 63 -6.40 12.30 -1.64
N ALA A 64 -5.95 11.04 -1.72
CA ALA A 64 -6.14 10.08 -0.66
C ALA A 64 -5.24 10.47 0.53
N CYS A 65 -5.87 10.74 1.67
CA CYS A 65 -5.20 11.09 2.92
C CYS A 65 -5.63 10.20 4.09
N ILE A 66 -6.51 9.22 3.87
CA ILE A 66 -7.05 8.36 4.92
C ILE A 66 -6.55 6.93 4.80
N VAL A 67 -5.97 6.43 5.90
CA VAL A 67 -5.56 5.04 6.11
C VAL A 67 -6.65 4.29 6.88
N PHE A 68 -7.13 3.17 6.33
CA PHE A 68 -8.14 2.31 6.97
C PHE A 68 -7.50 1.26 7.88
N LEU A 69 -7.92 1.13 9.13
CA LEU A 69 -7.52 0.05 10.02
C LEU A 69 -8.58 -1.08 10.06
N PRO A 70 -8.17 -2.35 10.16
CA PRO A 70 -6.78 -2.84 10.38
C PRO A 70 -5.92 -2.99 9.11
N CYS A 71 -6.49 -2.87 7.92
CA CYS A 71 -5.82 -3.25 6.66
C CYS A 71 -4.69 -2.31 6.18
N ARG A 72 -4.56 -1.12 6.78
CA ARG A 72 -3.56 -0.08 6.48
C ARG A 72 -3.54 0.48 5.04
N HIS A 73 -4.61 0.31 4.26
CA HIS A 73 -4.68 0.91 2.92
C HIS A 73 -4.97 2.42 2.97
N LEU A 74 -4.13 3.21 2.32
CA LEU A 74 -4.34 4.62 2.00
C LEU A 74 -5.09 4.74 0.67
N CYS A 75 -6.39 5.06 0.69
CA CYS A 75 -7.20 5.01 -0.55
C CYS A 75 -8.40 5.94 -0.61
N SER A 76 -8.69 6.70 0.45
CA SER A 76 -9.81 7.64 0.49
C SER A 76 -9.38 9.03 0.94
N CYS A 77 -10.12 10.05 0.53
CA CYS A 77 -10.01 11.40 1.09
C CYS A 77 -10.90 11.54 2.33
N LYS A 78 -10.66 12.59 3.13
CA LYS A 78 -11.40 12.86 4.37
C LYS A 78 -12.91 12.96 4.19
N ALA A 79 -13.38 13.55 3.08
CA ALA A 79 -14.81 13.68 2.80
C ALA A 79 -15.47 12.34 2.41
N CYS A 80 -14.75 11.46 1.71
CA CYS A 80 -15.29 10.18 1.27
C CYS A 80 -15.24 9.12 2.38
N GLU A 81 -14.25 9.17 3.27
CA GLU A 81 -14.15 8.28 4.43
C GLU A 81 -15.45 8.20 5.24
N ALA A 82 -16.12 9.35 5.45
CA ALA A 82 -17.26 9.47 6.36
C ALA A 82 -18.44 8.56 5.96
N PHE A 83 -18.50 8.14 4.70
CA PHE A 83 -19.56 7.32 4.14
C PHE A 83 -19.13 5.86 3.90
N LEU A 84 -17.92 5.47 4.31
CA LEU A 84 -17.36 4.14 4.06
C LEU A 84 -17.30 3.34 5.36
N ASP A 85 -17.95 2.17 5.40
CA ASP A 85 -17.83 1.21 6.52
C ASP A 85 -16.78 0.13 6.30
N SER A 86 -16.13 0.12 5.13
CA SER A 86 -15.08 -0.84 4.78
C SER A 86 -14.05 -0.22 3.84
N CYS A 87 -12.86 -0.81 3.79
CA CYS A 87 -11.80 -0.38 2.90
C CYS A 87 -12.20 -0.59 1.42
N PRO A 88 -12.16 0.46 0.57
CA PRO A 88 -12.46 0.34 -0.86
C PRO A 88 -11.58 -0.69 -1.61
N VAL A 89 -10.34 -0.91 -1.14
CA VAL A 89 -9.34 -1.77 -1.77
C VAL A 89 -9.55 -3.24 -1.42
N CYS A 90 -9.51 -3.59 -0.14
CA CYS A 90 -9.50 -4.99 0.32
C CYS A 90 -10.80 -5.43 1.02
N LYS A 91 -11.79 -4.53 1.11
CA LYS A 91 -13.11 -4.76 1.73
C LYS A 91 -13.07 -5.11 3.22
N SER A 92 -11.93 -5.00 3.90
CA SER A 92 -11.86 -5.14 5.35
C SER A 92 -12.75 -4.11 6.05
N ALA A 93 -13.49 -4.53 7.08
CA ALA A 93 -14.35 -3.65 7.86
C ALA A 93 -13.53 -2.53 8.53
N LYS A 94 -14.06 -1.31 8.49
CA LYS A 94 -13.46 -0.12 9.08
C LYS A 94 -13.66 -0.16 10.59
N SER A 95 -12.58 -0.29 11.35
CA SER A 95 -12.62 -0.14 12.82
C SER A 95 -12.14 1.24 13.28
N ALA A 96 -11.17 1.83 12.57
CA ALA A 96 -10.63 3.15 12.82
C ALA A 96 -9.94 3.67 11.56
N THR A 97 -9.63 4.97 11.54
CA THR A 97 -8.91 5.63 10.45
C THR A 97 -7.85 6.59 10.96
N ILE A 98 -6.77 6.76 10.18
CA ILE A 98 -5.70 7.73 10.45
C ILE A 98 -5.57 8.65 9.26
N GLU A 99 -5.45 9.95 9.52
CA GLU A 99 -5.14 10.96 8.50
C GLU A 99 -3.62 11.04 8.29
N ALA A 100 -3.16 10.81 7.07
CA ALA A 100 -1.77 10.87 6.68
C ALA A 100 -1.37 12.29 6.29
N LEU A 101 -0.23 12.75 6.84
CA LEU A 101 0.44 13.97 6.40
C LEU A 101 1.46 13.57 5.33
N ILE A 102 1.22 13.95 4.08
CA ILE A 102 2.08 13.64 2.93
C ILE A 102 2.79 14.93 2.53
N SER A 103 4.11 14.96 2.68
CA SER A 103 4.98 16.12 2.42
C SER A 103 5.75 16.02 1.11
#